data_AF-A0A5B7GUJ8-F1
#
_entry.id   AF-A0A5B7GUJ8-F1
#
_cell.length_a   1.000
_cell.length_b   1.000
_cell.length_c   1.000
_cell.angle_alpha   90.00
_cell.angle_beta   90.00
_cell.angle_gamma   90.00
#
_symmetry.space_group_name_H-M   'P 1'
#
loop_
_entity.id
_entity.type
_entity.pdbx_description
1 polymer ?
#
loop_
_entity_poly.entity_id
_entity_poly.type
_entity_poly.pdbx_seq_one_letter_code
_entity_poly.pdbx_strand_id
1 'polypeptide(L)'
;MVQQANNPKLSGDDPGGRSFFADSFKIASWLEENEPAAYHVLTSTPVRFSIKNEGQQYSAVWPILCTNASGDITEVHYNNRTMKPLQAPTHVVTPFYHAYKLFSDKLQEPSASLEFNMVPGDLVAFNNRRVLHGRTAFDASKVDR
;
A
#
# COMPACT_ATOMS: atom_id res chain seq x y z
N MET A 1 -20.70 9.11 -9.24
CA MET A 1 -20.70 8.53 -10.60
C MET A 1 -19.26 8.13 -10.91
N VAL A 2 -18.95 6.85 -10.87
CA VAL A 2 -17.59 6.34 -11.14
C VAL A 2 -17.43 6.35 -12.66
N GLN A 3 -16.55 7.21 -13.17
CA GLN A 3 -16.09 7.13 -14.54
C GLN A 3 -15.47 5.74 -14.71
N GLN A 4 -16.08 4.87 -15.52
CA GLN A 4 -15.44 3.65 -15.97
C GLN A 4 -14.15 4.08 -16.67
N ALA A 5 -13.01 3.70 -16.10
CA ALA A 5 -11.75 3.78 -16.81
C ALA A 5 -11.94 3.04 -18.13
N ASN A 6 -11.72 3.75 -19.25
CA ASN A 6 -11.68 3.13 -20.58
C ASN A 6 -10.65 2.01 -20.52
N ASN A 7 -11.11 0.77 -20.39
CA ASN A 7 -10.27 -0.40 -20.57
C ASN A 7 -10.29 -0.71 -22.06
N PRO A 8 -9.28 -0.30 -22.85
CA PRO A 8 -9.22 -0.71 -24.24
C PRO A 8 -9.26 -2.26 -24.28
N LYS A 9 -10.06 -2.80 -25.20
CA LYS A 9 -10.22 -4.23 -25.43
C LYS A 9 -8.84 -4.90 -25.44
N LEU A 10 -8.63 -5.82 -24.50
CA LEU A 10 -7.45 -6.69 -24.45
C LEU A 10 -7.39 -7.50 -25.75
N SER A 11 -6.54 -7.07 -26.68
CA SER A 11 -5.97 -7.98 -27.68
C SER A 11 -5.18 -9.06 -26.92
N GLY A 12 -5.06 -10.27 -27.46
CA GLY A 12 -4.39 -11.42 -26.83
C GLY A 12 -2.88 -11.26 -26.54
N ASP A 13 -2.41 -10.03 -26.48
CA ASP A 13 -1.01 -9.62 -26.37
C ASP A 13 -0.80 -8.61 -25.22
N ASP A 14 -1.49 -8.80 -24.09
CA ASP A 14 -1.19 -8.05 -22.87
C ASP A 14 0.15 -8.55 -22.29
N PRO A 15 1.20 -7.71 -22.21
CA PRO A 15 2.49 -8.08 -21.61
C PRO A 15 2.44 -8.05 -20.07
N GLY A 16 1.31 -7.69 -19.46
CA GLY A 16 1.19 -7.46 -18.02
C GLY A 16 1.75 -6.08 -17.62
N GLY A 17 2.17 -5.94 -16.36
CA GLY A 17 2.66 -4.65 -15.86
C GLY A 17 1.60 -3.58 -15.66
N ARG A 18 0.33 -3.98 -15.57
CA ARG A 18 -0.80 -3.10 -15.31
C ARG A 18 -0.57 -2.36 -13.99
N SER A 19 -0.82 -1.06 -13.97
CA SER A 19 -0.72 -0.26 -12.76
C SER A 19 -1.94 -0.51 -11.87
N PHE A 20 -1.73 -0.66 -10.56
CA PHE A 20 -2.82 -0.74 -9.60
C PHE A 20 -2.67 0.30 -8.50
N PHE A 21 -3.82 0.77 -8.01
CA PHE A 21 -3.93 1.78 -6.96
C PHE A 21 -4.98 1.35 -5.94
N ALA A 22 -4.67 1.45 -4.65
CA ALA A 22 -5.58 1.07 -3.57
C ALA A 22 -5.76 2.23 -2.57
N ASP A 23 -7.00 2.50 -2.20
CA ASP A 23 -7.34 3.51 -1.19
C ASP A 23 -7.11 2.95 0.22
N SER A 24 -5.94 3.22 0.79
CA SER A 24 -5.59 2.69 2.10
C SER A 24 -6.41 3.27 3.25
N PHE A 25 -7.00 4.46 3.08
CA PHE A 25 -7.85 5.07 4.12
C PHE A 25 -9.15 4.28 4.25
N LYS A 26 -9.73 3.84 3.14
CA LYS A 26 -10.91 2.97 3.14
C LYS A 26 -10.64 1.67 3.90
N ILE A 27 -9.46 1.08 3.72
CA ILE A 27 -9.07 -0.14 4.42
C ILE A 27 -8.78 0.13 5.90
N ALA A 28 -8.19 1.28 6.23
CA ALA A 28 -7.98 1.69 7.62
C ALA A 28 -9.32 1.87 8.37
N SER A 29 -10.31 2.53 7.75
CA SER A 29 -11.67 2.63 8.33
C SER A 29 -12.33 1.26 8.48
N TRP A 30 -12.16 0.36 7.50
CA TRP A 30 -12.67 -1.02 7.63
C TRP A 30 -12.03 -1.74 8.82
N LEU A 31 -10.71 -1.60 9.04
CA LEU A 31 -10.04 -2.16 10.21
C LEU A 31 -10.56 -1.56 11.51
N GLU A 32 -10.78 -0.26 11.56
CA GLU A 32 -11.33 0.42 12.75
C GLU A 32 -12.69 -0.14 13.14
N GLU A 33 -13.57 -0.35 12.16
CA GLU A 33 -14.93 -0.86 12.37
C GLU A 33 -14.98 -2.36 12.68
N ASN A 34 -14.18 -3.16 12.00
CA ASN A 34 -14.32 -4.63 12.00
C ASN A 34 -13.26 -5.33 12.86
N GLU A 35 -12.08 -4.74 13.00
CA GLU A 35 -10.89 -5.35 13.60
C GLU A 35 -10.16 -4.33 14.50
N PRO A 36 -10.84 -3.73 15.50
CA PRO A 36 -10.35 -2.58 16.25
C PRO A 36 -9.03 -2.85 17.00
N ALA A 37 -8.79 -4.09 17.41
CA ALA A 37 -7.52 -4.48 18.02
C ALA A 37 -6.36 -4.41 17.00
N ALA A 38 -6.58 -4.86 15.76
CA ALA A 38 -5.61 -4.74 14.68
C ALA A 38 -5.36 -3.27 14.31
N TYR A 39 -6.44 -2.48 14.19
CA TYR A 39 -6.35 -1.04 13.97
C TYR A 39 -5.52 -0.34 15.06
N HIS A 40 -5.79 -0.64 16.33
CA HIS A 40 -5.04 -0.08 17.45
C HIS A 40 -3.54 -0.43 17.37
N VAL A 41 -3.21 -1.69 17.06
CA VAL A 41 -1.81 -2.11 16.92
C VAL A 41 -1.12 -1.35 15.79
N LEU A 42 -1.77 -1.17 14.63
CA LEU A 42 -1.17 -0.49 13.47
C LEU A 42 -1.09 1.02 13.61
N THR A 43 -1.92 1.63 14.46
CA THR A 43 -1.88 3.07 14.77
C THR A 43 -0.91 3.41 15.91
N SER A 44 -0.65 2.47 16.82
CA SER A 44 0.18 2.72 18.01
C SER A 44 1.61 2.20 17.92
N THR A 45 1.89 1.20 17.06
CA THR A 45 3.21 0.56 16.99
C THR A 45 4.15 1.35 16.07
N PRO A 46 5.26 1.94 16.58
CA PRO A 46 6.22 2.66 15.74
C PRO A 46 7.04 1.69 14.88
N VAL A 47 7.12 1.97 13.58
CA VAL A 47 7.88 1.17 12.61
C VAL A 47 8.97 2.03 11.98
N ARG A 48 10.19 1.52 11.95
CA ARG A 48 11.30 2.19 11.28
C ARG A 48 11.30 1.86 9.79
N PHE A 49 11.35 2.89 8.96
CA PHE A 49 11.60 2.80 7.54
C PHE A 49 12.96 3.41 7.23
N SER A 50 13.80 2.72 6.45
CA SER A 50 15.08 3.29 6.01
C SER A 50 15.57 2.71 4.68
N ILE A 51 16.03 3.62 3.83
CA ILE A 51 16.63 3.33 2.53
C ILE A 51 18.00 3.98 2.45
N LYS A 52 18.94 3.27 1.82
CA LYS A 52 20.26 3.80 1.44
C LYS A 52 20.32 3.81 -0.07
N ASN A 53 20.68 4.95 -0.66
CA ASN A 53 20.89 5.07 -2.09
C ASN A 53 22.02 6.07 -2.35
N GLU A 54 22.96 5.71 -3.24
CA GLU A 54 24.01 6.62 -3.74
C GLU A 54 24.71 7.47 -2.65
N GLY A 55 25.11 6.82 -1.55
CA GLY A 55 25.81 7.48 -0.44
C GLY A 55 24.91 8.28 0.52
N GLN A 56 23.61 8.39 0.24
CA GLN A 56 22.62 9.01 1.11
C GLN A 56 21.85 7.95 1.90
N GLN A 57 21.45 8.30 3.13
CA GLN A 57 20.60 7.47 3.96
C GLN A 57 19.41 8.28 4.48
N TYR A 58 18.21 7.77 4.21
CA TYR A 58 16.96 8.31 4.74
C TYR A 58 16.40 7.33 5.76
N SER A 59 15.91 7.84 6.88
CA SER A 59 15.35 7.04 7.97
C SER A 59 14.27 7.82 8.68
N ALA A 60 13.12 7.19 8.90
CA ALA A 60 12.02 7.76 9.67
C ALA A 60 11.33 6.66 10.49
N VAL A 61 10.57 7.07 11.50
CA VAL A 61 9.80 6.16 12.34
C VAL A 61 8.36 6.65 12.36
N TRP A 62 7.46 5.79 11.90
CA TRP A 62 6.02 6.07 11.80
C TRP A 62 5.25 4.78 12.10
N PRO A 63 4.05 4.86 12.71
CA PRO A 63 3.09 3.77 12.62
C PRO A 63 2.70 3.49 11.17
N ILE A 64 2.11 2.31 10.92
CA ILE A 64 1.57 1.99 9.59
C ILE A 64 0.41 2.92 9.25
N LEU A 65 -0.45 3.20 10.23
CA LEU A 65 -1.61 4.07 10.13
C LEU A 65 -1.40 5.29 11.04
N CYS A 66 -1.17 6.47 10.47
CA CYS A 66 -0.96 7.70 11.25
C CYS A 66 -2.28 8.45 11.46
N THR A 67 -2.56 8.85 12.69
CA THR A 67 -3.75 9.62 13.05
C THR A 67 -3.40 11.02 13.55
N ASN A 68 -4.35 11.95 13.41
CA ASN A 68 -4.27 13.26 14.07
C ASN A 68 -4.72 13.15 15.55
N ALA A 69 -4.73 14.30 16.25
CA ALA A 69 -5.18 14.37 17.65
C ALA A 69 -6.67 14.01 17.85
N SER A 70 -7.50 14.11 16.81
CA SER A 70 -8.91 13.72 16.83
C SER A 70 -9.12 12.22 16.55
N GLY A 71 -8.07 11.49 16.18
CA GLY A 71 -8.13 10.09 15.79
C GLY A 71 -8.33 9.84 14.30
N ASP A 72 -8.45 10.89 13.47
CA ASP A 72 -8.66 10.72 12.03
C ASP A 72 -7.36 10.27 11.34
N ILE A 73 -7.47 9.30 10.43
CA ILE A 73 -6.35 8.87 9.59
C ILE A 73 -5.88 10.03 8.70
N THR A 74 -4.59 10.32 8.79
CA THR A 74 -3.93 11.39 8.01
C THR A 74 -2.96 10.83 6.99
N GLU A 75 -2.35 9.67 7.26
CA GLU A 75 -1.32 9.08 6.41
C GLU A 75 -1.22 7.57 6.60
N VAL A 76 -0.77 6.88 5.56
CA VAL A 76 -0.41 5.46 5.61
C VAL A 76 1.02 5.26 5.13
N HIS A 77 1.82 4.58 5.93
CA HIS A 77 3.21 4.23 5.63
C HIS A 77 3.33 2.72 5.44
N TYR A 78 3.25 2.27 4.19
CA TYR A 78 3.30 0.85 3.83
C TYR A 78 4.27 0.63 2.66
N ASN A 79 5.50 0.21 2.98
CA ASN A 79 6.51 -0.15 1.98
C ASN A 79 7.47 -1.21 2.55
N ASN A 80 7.21 -2.47 2.20
CA ASN A 80 7.97 -3.63 2.66
C ASN A 80 9.47 -3.59 2.33
N ARG A 81 9.88 -2.91 1.25
CA ARG A 81 11.31 -2.81 0.86
C ARG A 81 12.11 -1.90 1.78
N THR A 82 11.43 -0.94 2.41
CA THR A 82 12.09 0.07 3.27
C THR A 82 11.83 -0.18 4.75
N MET A 83 10.78 -0.94 5.09
CA MET A 83 10.48 -1.35 6.46
C MET A 83 11.65 -2.15 7.05
N LYS A 84 12.10 -1.75 8.24
CA LYS A 84 13.17 -2.43 8.99
C LYS A 84 12.57 -3.45 9.96
N PRO A 85 13.39 -4.36 10.52
CA PRO A 85 12.93 -5.30 11.54
C PRO A 85 12.21 -4.57 12.67
N LEU A 86 11.02 -5.06 13.02
CA LEU A 86 10.19 -4.46 14.07
C LEU A 86 10.97 -4.44 15.40
N GLN A 87 11.10 -3.26 15.99
CA GLN A 87 11.71 -3.07 17.31
C GLN A 87 10.60 -2.82 18.32
N ALA A 88 10.01 -3.89 18.85
CA ALA A 88 8.89 -3.82 19.79
C ALA A 88 9.01 -4.92 20.87
N PRO A 89 8.36 -4.78 22.04
CA PRO A 89 8.29 -5.85 23.03
C PRO A 89 7.75 -7.15 22.42
N THR A 90 8.25 -8.30 22.87
CA THR A 90 7.92 -9.62 22.28
C THR A 90 6.42 -9.89 22.19
N HIS A 91 5.64 -9.44 23.18
CA HIS A 91 4.18 -9.62 23.20
C HIS A 91 3.44 -8.79 22.13
N VAL A 92 4.07 -7.77 21.54
CA VAL A 92 3.51 -6.94 20.46
C VAL A 92 3.81 -7.50 19.07
N VAL A 93 4.90 -8.28 18.93
CA VAL A 93 5.40 -8.75 17.62
C VAL A 93 4.34 -9.56 16.88
N THR A 94 3.77 -10.59 17.51
CA THR A 94 2.75 -11.44 16.87
C THR A 94 1.47 -10.65 16.54
N PRO A 95 0.87 -9.87 17.47
CA PRO A 95 -0.25 -8.99 17.15
C PRO A 95 0.02 -8.03 15.98
N PHE A 96 1.23 -7.44 15.92
CA PHE A 96 1.61 -6.54 14.84
C PHE A 96 1.58 -7.23 13.49
N TYR A 97 2.25 -8.38 13.36
CA TYR A 97 2.28 -9.09 12.08
C TYR A 97 0.93 -9.68 11.68
N HIS A 98 0.08 -10.05 12.65
CA HIS A 98 -1.31 -10.42 12.38
C HIS A 98 -2.09 -9.23 11.79
N ALA A 99 -2.04 -8.07 12.43
CA ALA A 99 -2.71 -6.86 11.96
C ALA A 99 -2.16 -6.39 10.60
N TYR A 100 -0.83 -6.42 10.42
CA TYR A 100 -0.15 -6.07 9.17
C TYR A 100 -0.57 -7.00 8.03
N LYS A 101 -0.68 -8.30 8.29
CA LYS A 101 -1.17 -9.28 7.31
C LYS A 101 -2.63 -9.00 6.96
N LEU A 102 -3.50 -8.79 7.93
CA LEU A 102 -4.91 -8.50 7.69
C LEU A 102 -5.10 -7.25 6.81
N PHE A 103 -4.36 -6.18 7.11
CA PHE A 103 -4.33 -4.97 6.28
C PHE A 103 -3.86 -5.26 4.85
N SER A 104 -2.78 -6.04 4.71
CA SER A 104 -2.23 -6.45 3.42
C SER A 104 -3.20 -7.31 2.61
N ASP A 105 -3.89 -8.25 3.25
CA ASP A 105 -4.85 -9.13 2.59
C ASP A 105 -6.05 -8.32 2.09
N LYS A 106 -6.53 -7.36 2.90
CA LYS A 106 -7.59 -6.44 2.50
C LYS A 106 -7.23 -5.55 1.31
N LEU A 107 -6.00 -5.05 1.25
CA LEU A 107 -5.52 -4.28 0.11
C LEU A 107 -5.47 -5.07 -1.20
N GLN A 108 -5.41 -6.40 -1.12
CA GLN A 108 -5.34 -7.30 -2.27
C GLN A 108 -6.72 -7.78 -2.73
N GLU A 109 -7.81 -7.43 -2.02
CA GLU A 109 -9.15 -7.76 -2.49
C GLU A 109 -9.43 -7.06 -3.83
N PRO A 110 -10.03 -7.74 -4.83
CA PRO A 110 -10.32 -7.13 -6.13
C PRO A 110 -11.20 -5.87 -6.05
N SER A 111 -11.97 -5.72 -4.97
CA SER A 111 -12.82 -4.55 -4.69
C SER A 111 -12.06 -3.37 -4.06
N ALA A 112 -10.81 -3.57 -3.66
CA ALA A 112 -9.96 -2.58 -2.99
C ALA A 112 -9.05 -1.83 -3.96
N SER A 113 -8.85 -2.35 -5.18
CA SER A 113 -7.91 -1.79 -6.15
C SER A 113 -8.60 -1.31 -7.44
N LEU A 114 -8.08 -0.20 -7.97
CA LEU A 114 -8.31 0.24 -9.34
C LEU A 114 -7.08 -0.17 -10.16
N GLU A 115 -7.29 -0.92 -11.24
CA GLU A 115 -6.21 -1.44 -12.08
C GLU A 115 -6.45 -1.11 -13.55
N PHE A 116 -5.42 -0.59 -14.21
CA PHE A 116 -5.48 -0.21 -15.64
C PHE A 116 -4.09 -0.19 -16.28
N ASN A 117 -4.09 -0.24 -17.61
CA ASN A 117 -2.88 -0.08 -18.42
C ASN A 117 -2.59 1.41 -18.66
N MET A 118 -1.32 1.78 -18.56
CA MET A 118 -0.85 3.12 -18.96
C MET A 118 -0.24 3.03 -20.37
N VAL A 119 -0.57 3.97 -21.23
CA VAL A 119 0.04 4.10 -22.58
C VAL A 119 1.02 5.29 -22.63
N PRO A 120 1.96 5.34 -23.60
CA PRO A 120 2.86 6.47 -23.73
C PRO A 120 2.11 7.81 -23.81
N GLY A 121 2.48 8.75 -22.94
CA GLY A 121 1.81 10.05 -22.80
C GLY A 121 0.83 10.12 -21.62
N ASP A 122 0.43 8.99 -21.03
CA ASP A 122 -0.40 9.00 -19.82
C ASP A 122 0.36 9.51 -18.61
N LEU A 123 -0.35 10.23 -17.74
CA LEU A 123 0.14 10.68 -16.45
C LEU A 123 -0.91 10.41 -15.38
N VAL A 124 -0.46 9.87 -14.24
CA VAL A 124 -1.31 9.67 -13.06
C VAL A 124 -0.72 10.46 -11.90
N ALA A 125 -1.56 11.27 -11.26
CA ALA A 125 -1.22 11.99 -10.03
C ALA A 125 -2.15 11.51 -8.91
N PHE A 126 -1.57 11.23 -7.74
CA PHE A 126 -2.30 10.75 -6.58
C PHE A 126 -1.66 11.22 -5.27
N ASN A 127 -2.43 11.18 -4.19
CA ASN A 127 -1.92 11.49 -2.86
C ASN A 127 -1.14 10.28 -2.31
N ASN A 128 0.19 10.35 -2.31
CA ASN A 128 1.06 9.26 -1.84
C ASN A 128 0.99 8.98 -0.33
N ARG A 129 0.30 9.84 0.46
CA ARG A 129 0.01 9.56 1.88
C ARG A 129 -1.26 8.72 2.08
N ARG A 130 -2.06 8.52 1.02
CA ARG A 130 -3.34 7.81 1.06
C ARG A 130 -3.41 6.65 0.07
N VAL A 131 -2.96 6.86 -1.16
CA VAL A 131 -3.08 5.86 -2.22
C VAL A 131 -1.80 5.03 -2.26
N LEU A 132 -1.95 3.73 -2.00
CA LEU A 132 -0.90 2.75 -2.27
C LEU A 132 -0.95 2.37 -3.73
N HIS A 133 0.20 2.05 -4.31
CA HIS A 133 0.31 1.75 -5.72
C HIS A 133 1.35 0.68 -6.00
N GLY A 134 1.22 0.04 -7.14
CA GLY A 134 2.18 -0.91 -7.65
C GLY A 134 1.85 -1.29 -9.08
N ARG A 135 2.44 -2.40 -9.54
CA ARG A 135 2.14 -2.96 -10.85
C ARG A 135 2.13 -4.47 -10.80
N THR A 136 1.36 -5.09 -11.69
CA THR A 136 1.42 -6.54 -11.90
C THR A 136 2.75 -6.94 -12.52
N ALA A 137 3.04 -8.24 -12.49
CA ALA A 137 4.21 -8.77 -13.16
C ALA A 137 4.12 -8.56 -14.67
N PHE A 138 5.28 -8.35 -15.30
CA PHE A 138 5.40 -8.42 -16.75
C PHE A 138 5.64 -9.88 -17.16
N ASP A 139 5.12 -10.26 -18.32
CA ASP A 139 5.51 -11.47 -19.04
C ASP A 139 6.89 -11.23 -19.67
N ALA A 140 7.91 -11.86 -19.09
CA ALA A 140 9.30 -11.71 -19.53
C ALA A 140 9.54 -12.17 -20.98
N SER A 141 8.63 -12.94 -21.58
CA SER A 141 8.71 -13.32 -23.00
C SER A 141 8.21 -12.23 -23.96
N LYS A 142 7.57 -11.18 -23.44
CA LYS A 142 6.89 -10.14 -24.21
C LYS A 142 7.45 -8.73 -24.00
N VAL A 143 8.46 -8.57 -23.13
CA VAL A 143 9.05 -7.26 -22.82
C VAL A 143 10.56 -7.36 -22.67
N ASP A 144 11.26 -6.47 -23.36
CA ASP A 144 12.70 -6.24 -23.18
C ASP A 144 12.95 -5.34 -21.96
N ARG A 145 14.07 -5.57 -21.27
CA ARG A 145 14.46 -4.86 -20.05
C ARG A 145 15.20 -3.55 -20.31
#